data_AF-A0A1F7SS13-F1
#
_entry.id   AF-A0A1F7SS13-F1
#
_cell.length_a   1.000
_cell.length_b   1.000
_cell.length_c   1.000
_cell.angle_alpha   90.00
_cell.angle_beta   90.00
_cell.angle_gamma   90.00
#
_symmetry.space_group_name_H-M   'P 1'
#
loop_
_entity.id
_entity.type
_entity.pdbx_description
1 polymer ?
#
loop_
_entity_poly.entity_id
_entity_poly.type
_entity_poly.pdbx_seq_one_letter_code
_entity_poly.pdbx_strand_id
1 'polypeptide(L)'
;MKKEYLFIFTFALIVLAHAIDSISGPIALTVKNPYQFLNSPLMSQYPLTTFGIFSRTIGLFLLVWLVLSFISGFNFQKAISLFVIFILSNLYAIQQLATGMKITTVQWTISIAFASTLLLIPLIYYLITGIIHPFSDKKNYILNSQPKTDEPSVD
;
A
#
# COMPACT_ATOMS: atom_id res chain seq x y z
N MET A 1 13.90 -8.49 8.01
CA MET A 1 14.93 -8.02 7.06
C MET A 1 15.43 -6.66 7.50
N LYS A 2 16.73 -6.37 7.37
CA LYS A 2 17.22 -5.00 7.59
C LYS A 2 16.64 -4.06 6.51
N LYS A 3 16.41 -2.79 6.87
CA LYS A 3 15.74 -1.82 5.99
C LYS A 3 16.51 -1.59 4.67
N GLU A 4 17.83 -1.75 4.71
CA GLU A 4 18.73 -1.63 3.57
C GLU A 4 18.43 -2.71 2.51
N TYR A 5 18.24 -3.96 2.94
CA TYR A 5 17.88 -5.04 2.00
C TYR A 5 16.52 -4.79 1.36
N LEU A 6 15.55 -4.30 2.15
CA LEU A 6 14.23 -3.96 1.64
C LEU A 6 14.30 -2.82 0.62
N PHE A 7 15.13 -1.80 0.88
CA PHE A 7 15.37 -0.69 -0.04
C PHE A 7 16.01 -1.17 -1.35
N ILE A 8 17.09 -1.94 -1.28
CA ILE A 8 17.78 -2.48 -2.46
C ILE A 8 16.83 -3.33 -3.30
N PHE A 9 16.06 -4.22 -2.65
CA PHE A 9 15.08 -5.06 -3.34
C PHE A 9 13.97 -4.24 -4.00
N THR A 10 13.44 -3.23 -3.30
CA THR A 10 12.43 -2.30 -3.84
C THR A 10 12.94 -1.57 -5.07
N PHE A 11 14.15 -1.03 -5.00
CA PHE A 11 14.78 -0.33 -6.11
C PHE A 11 15.04 -1.26 -7.29
N ALA A 12 15.53 -2.48 -7.03
CA ALA A 12 15.74 -3.48 -8.06
C ALA A 12 14.46 -3.83 -8.81
N LEU A 13 13.31 -3.95 -8.13
CA LEU A 13 12.01 -4.20 -8.78
C LEU A 13 11.58 -3.04 -9.69
N ILE A 14 11.73 -1.80 -9.24
CA ILE A 14 11.36 -0.62 -10.04
C ILE A 14 12.26 -0.52 -11.29
N VAL A 15 13.57 -0.73 -11.14
CA VAL A 15 14.52 -0.75 -12.26
C VAL A 15 14.23 -1.90 -13.21
N LEU A 16 13.96 -3.10 -12.69
CA LEU A 16 13.58 -4.27 -13.49
C LEU A 16 12.34 -3.98 -14.33
N ALA A 17 11.28 -3.41 -13.73
CA ALA A 17 10.07 -3.03 -14.45
C ALA A 17 10.36 -2.00 -15.57
N HIS A 18 11.25 -1.05 -15.35
CA HIS A 18 11.65 -0.08 -16.37
C HIS A 18 12.45 -0.74 -17.52
N ALA A 19 13.36 -1.65 -17.19
CA ALA A 19 14.09 -2.42 -18.19
C ALA A 19 13.15 -3.28 -19.04
N ILE A 20 12.16 -3.94 -18.41
CA ILE A 20 11.13 -4.72 -19.09
C ILE A 20 10.32 -3.86 -20.06
N ASP A 21 9.87 -2.68 -19.62
CA ASP A 21 9.11 -1.77 -20.50
C ASP A 21 9.94 -1.35 -21.72
N SER A 22 11.24 -1.13 -21.54
CA SER A 22 12.15 -0.75 -22.62
C SER A 22 12.32 -1.85 -23.67
N ILE A 23 12.36 -3.12 -23.26
CA ILE A 23 12.49 -4.26 -24.18
C ILE A 23 11.15 -4.72 -24.77
N SER A 24 10.02 -4.40 -24.13
CA SER A 24 8.69 -4.83 -24.56
C SER A 24 8.19 -4.12 -25.82
N GLY A 25 8.83 -3.01 -26.20
CA GLY A 25 8.42 -2.20 -27.34
C GLY A 25 7.15 -1.36 -27.08
N PRO A 26 6.75 -0.53 -28.06
CA PRO A 26 5.61 0.37 -27.91
C PRO A 26 4.29 -0.43 -27.93
N ILE A 27 3.60 -0.49 -26.79
CA ILE A 27 2.33 -1.19 -26.66
C ILE A 27 1.21 -0.19 -26.35
N ALA A 28 0.20 -0.16 -27.23
CA ALA A 28 -0.97 0.69 -27.09
C ALA A 28 -2.04 -0.01 -26.23
N LEU A 29 -1.87 0.09 -24.90
CA LEU A 29 -2.89 -0.36 -23.96
C LEU A 29 -4.08 0.61 -23.96
N THR A 30 -5.25 0.13 -24.38
CA THR A 30 -6.50 0.90 -24.32
C THR A 30 -7.36 0.36 -23.20
N VAL A 31 -7.33 1.03 -22.04
CA VAL A 31 -8.02 0.59 -20.84
C VAL A 31 -8.75 1.77 -20.21
N LYS A 32 -10.06 1.66 -19.99
CA LYS A 32 -10.87 2.76 -19.41
C LYS A 32 -10.81 2.81 -17.88
N ASN A 33 -10.46 1.68 -17.27
CA ASN A 33 -10.37 1.51 -15.83
C ASN A 33 -9.15 0.60 -15.54
N PRO A 34 -8.34 0.87 -14.50
CA PRO A 34 -7.16 0.06 -14.21
C PRO A 34 -7.49 -1.43 -13.98
N TYR A 35 -8.64 -1.74 -13.36
CA TYR A 35 -9.07 -3.11 -13.05
C TYR A 35 -9.53 -3.90 -14.26
N GLN A 36 -9.89 -3.23 -15.36
CA GLN A 36 -10.25 -3.92 -16.60
C GLN A 36 -9.04 -4.68 -17.19
N PHE A 37 -7.81 -4.25 -16.88
CA PHE A 37 -6.59 -4.95 -17.31
C PHE A 37 -6.54 -6.39 -16.78
N LEU A 38 -7.00 -6.64 -15.55
CA LEU A 38 -6.94 -7.96 -14.91
C LEU A 38 -7.86 -9.00 -15.57
N ASN A 39 -8.96 -8.54 -16.16
CA ASN A 39 -9.98 -9.41 -16.77
C ASN A 39 -9.91 -9.40 -18.30
N SER A 40 -8.87 -8.82 -18.88
CA SER A 40 -8.73 -8.63 -20.32
C SER A 40 -7.77 -9.64 -20.93
N PRO A 41 -7.96 -10.03 -22.22
CA PRO A 41 -6.97 -10.82 -22.96
C PRO A 41 -5.58 -10.16 -23.03
N LEU A 42 -5.50 -8.86 -22.73
CA LEU A 42 -4.26 -8.07 -22.71
C LEU A 42 -3.16 -8.69 -21.84
N MET A 43 -3.51 -9.35 -20.72
CA MET A 43 -2.52 -9.96 -19.84
C MET A 43 -1.72 -11.06 -20.54
N SER A 44 -2.43 -11.93 -21.26
CA SER A 44 -1.84 -13.05 -22.02
C SER A 44 -1.22 -12.59 -23.34
N GLN A 45 -1.76 -11.52 -23.94
CA GLN A 45 -1.24 -10.96 -25.19
C GLN A 45 0.09 -10.22 -24.99
N TYR A 46 0.27 -9.56 -23.85
CA TYR A 46 1.46 -8.77 -23.53
C TYR A 46 2.13 -9.24 -22.23
N PRO A 47 2.68 -10.47 -22.18
CA PRO A 47 3.15 -11.08 -20.94
C PRO A 47 4.33 -10.32 -20.30
N LEU A 48 5.23 -9.76 -21.11
CA LEU A 48 6.34 -8.94 -20.59
C LEU A 48 5.83 -7.65 -19.94
N THR A 49 4.91 -6.95 -20.59
CA THR A 49 4.29 -5.73 -20.02
C THR A 49 3.51 -6.04 -18.75
N THR A 50 2.77 -7.15 -18.75
CA THR A 50 2.08 -7.65 -17.55
C THR A 50 3.08 -7.86 -16.42
N PHE A 51 4.19 -8.54 -16.68
CA PHE A 51 5.24 -8.75 -15.69
C PHE A 51 5.87 -7.43 -15.20
N GLY A 52 6.13 -6.48 -16.12
CA GLY A 52 6.60 -5.14 -15.77
C GLY A 52 5.63 -4.38 -14.86
N ILE A 53 4.33 -4.42 -15.17
CA ILE A 53 3.28 -3.81 -14.35
C ILE A 53 3.26 -4.41 -12.94
N PHE A 54 3.32 -5.73 -12.81
CA PHE A 54 3.30 -6.40 -11.51
C PHE A 54 4.60 -6.17 -10.72
N SER A 55 5.76 -6.23 -11.37
CA SER A 55 7.05 -5.94 -10.74
C SER A 55 7.07 -4.52 -10.17
N ARG A 56 6.60 -3.53 -10.95
CA ARG A 56 6.44 -2.14 -10.49
C ARG A 56 5.43 -2.01 -9.36
N THR A 57 4.31 -2.72 -9.44
CA THR A 57 3.26 -2.73 -8.41
C THR A 57 3.85 -3.15 -7.05
N ILE A 58 4.59 -4.25 -7.03
CA ILE A 58 5.26 -4.74 -5.81
C ILE A 58 6.31 -3.74 -5.35
N GLY A 59 7.12 -3.20 -6.26
CA GLY A 59 8.10 -2.16 -5.93
C GLY A 59 7.47 -0.93 -5.27
N LEU A 60 6.39 -0.38 -5.85
CA LEU A 60 5.68 0.77 -5.28
C LEU A 60 5.03 0.45 -3.93
N PHE A 61 4.44 -0.73 -3.78
CA PHE A 61 3.90 -1.18 -2.49
C PHE A 61 4.99 -1.24 -1.41
N LEU A 62 6.14 -1.87 -1.72
CA LEU A 62 7.26 -1.98 -0.79
C LEU A 62 7.89 -0.62 -0.50
N LEU A 63 7.90 0.30 -1.47
CA LEU A 63 8.37 1.67 -1.26
C LEU A 63 7.51 2.40 -0.24
N VAL A 64 6.18 2.35 -0.37
CA VAL A 64 5.27 2.96 0.61
C VAL A 64 5.44 2.28 1.98
N TRP A 65 5.55 0.95 2.01
CA TRP A 65 5.81 0.20 3.24
C TRP A 65 7.12 0.63 3.92
N LEU A 66 8.19 0.78 3.15
CA LEU A 66 9.48 1.24 3.63
C LEU A 66 9.38 2.66 4.22
N VAL A 67 8.68 3.58 3.55
CA VAL A 67 8.43 4.94 4.04
C VAL A 67 7.68 4.91 5.38
N LEU A 68 6.62 4.10 5.49
CA LEU A 68 5.88 3.93 6.75
C LEU A 68 6.72 3.35 7.89
N SER A 69 7.79 2.60 7.57
CA SER A 69 8.72 2.06 8.56
C SER A 69 9.61 3.12 9.22
N PHE A 70 9.72 4.31 8.62
CA PHE A 70 10.43 5.46 9.19
C PHE A 70 9.53 6.36 10.04
N ILE A 71 8.22 6.28 9.85
CA ILE A 71 7.27 7.04 10.67
C ILE A 71 7.15 6.33 12.04
N SER A 72 7.75 6.94 13.06
CA SER A 72 7.51 6.60 14.46
C SER A 72 6.23 7.30 14.92
N GLY A 73 5.19 6.54 15.30
CA GLY A 73 3.91 7.12 15.70
C GLY A 73 2.80 6.09 15.87
N PHE A 74 1.60 6.58 16.23
CA PHE A 74 0.42 5.76 16.46
C PHE A 74 -0.02 5.04 15.17
N ASN A 75 -0.38 3.76 15.28
CA ASN A 75 -0.89 2.96 14.16
C ASN A 75 -2.07 3.62 13.43
N PHE A 76 -2.89 4.39 14.16
CA PHE A 76 -4.00 5.15 13.57
C PHE A 76 -3.55 6.21 12.56
N GLN A 77 -2.45 6.93 12.81
CA GLN A 77 -1.90 7.92 11.86
C GLN A 77 -1.38 7.25 10.58
N LYS A 78 -0.77 6.07 10.72
CA LYS A 78 -0.34 5.25 9.57
C LYS A 78 -1.53 4.79 8.73
N ALA A 79 -2.62 4.39 9.38
CA ALA A 79 -3.86 4.01 8.70
C ALA A 79 -4.47 5.18 7.90
N ILE A 80 -4.55 6.39 8.50
CA ILE A 80 -5.03 7.59 7.79
C ILE A 80 -4.16 7.90 6.58
N SER A 81 -2.82 7.84 6.76
CA SER A 81 -1.88 8.13 5.67
C SER A 81 -2.07 7.15 4.51
N LEU A 82 -2.20 5.85 4.80
CA LEU A 82 -2.49 4.84 3.80
C LEU A 82 -3.83 5.04 3.11
N PHE A 83 -4.86 5.45 3.85
CA PHE A 83 -6.19 5.72 3.30
C PHE A 83 -6.17 6.86 2.29
N VAL A 84 -5.48 7.94 2.62
CA VAL A 84 -5.29 9.08 1.71
C VAL A 84 -4.52 8.66 0.47
N ILE A 85 -3.41 7.92 0.62
CA ILE A 85 -2.63 7.41 -0.52
C ILE A 85 -3.50 6.50 -1.40
N PHE A 86 -4.29 5.61 -0.82
CA PHE A 86 -5.20 4.71 -1.54
C PHE A 86 -6.22 5.48 -2.39
N ILE A 87 -6.93 6.44 -1.80
CA ILE A 87 -7.95 7.24 -2.50
C ILE A 87 -7.31 8.06 -3.61
N LEU A 88 -6.27 8.83 -3.29
CA LEU A 88 -5.67 9.75 -4.26
C LEU A 88 -5.05 8.99 -5.45
N SER A 89 -4.40 7.85 -5.19
CA SER A 89 -3.80 7.04 -6.25
C SER A 89 -4.85 6.43 -7.18
N ASN A 90 -5.98 5.96 -6.64
CA ASN A 90 -7.08 5.43 -7.45
C ASN A 90 -7.80 6.52 -8.25
N LEU A 91 -8.11 7.67 -7.63
CA LEU A 91 -8.72 8.81 -8.32
C LEU A 91 -7.81 9.33 -9.44
N TYR A 92 -6.52 9.48 -9.14
CA TYR A 92 -5.51 9.80 -10.14
C TYR A 92 -5.55 8.82 -11.30
N ALA A 93 -5.51 7.51 -11.04
CA ALA A 93 -5.49 6.50 -12.10
C ALA A 93 -6.75 6.49 -12.95
N ILE A 94 -7.93 6.62 -12.33
CA ILE A 94 -9.21 6.69 -13.04
C ILE A 94 -9.25 7.94 -13.93
N GLN A 95 -8.89 9.10 -13.39
CA GLN A 95 -8.90 10.34 -14.15
C GLN A 95 -7.90 10.31 -15.31
N GLN A 96 -6.69 9.84 -15.07
CA GLN A 96 -5.62 9.70 -16.05
C GLN A 96 -6.05 8.80 -17.22
N LEU A 97 -6.69 7.66 -16.96
CA LEU A 97 -7.19 6.76 -18.00
C LEU A 97 -8.46 7.28 -18.71
N ALA A 98 -9.38 7.89 -17.98
CA ALA A 98 -10.65 8.37 -18.53
C ALA A 98 -10.47 9.59 -19.44
N THR A 99 -9.55 10.50 -19.08
CA THR A 99 -9.29 11.74 -19.83
C THR A 99 -8.28 11.55 -20.96
N GLY A 100 -7.55 10.44 -20.96
CA GLY A 100 -6.45 10.21 -21.91
C GLY A 100 -5.26 11.17 -21.70
N MET A 101 -5.23 11.92 -20.59
CA MET A 101 -4.06 12.73 -20.23
C MET A 101 -2.84 11.83 -20.15
N LYS A 102 -1.69 12.27 -20.67
CA LYS A 102 -0.45 11.47 -20.73
C LYS A 102 0.61 11.96 -19.73
N ILE A 103 0.21 12.33 -18.52
CA ILE A 103 1.13 12.67 -17.42
C ILE A 103 2.06 11.48 -17.12
N THR A 104 1.49 10.29 -16.98
CA THR A 104 2.23 9.02 -16.91
C THR A 104 1.73 8.05 -17.96
N THR A 105 2.54 7.04 -18.29
CA THR A 105 2.13 5.98 -19.20
C THR A 105 1.00 5.14 -18.59
N VAL A 106 0.25 4.43 -19.44
CA VAL A 106 -0.83 3.55 -18.99
C VAL A 106 -0.31 2.47 -18.05
N GLN A 107 0.88 1.92 -18.32
CA GLN A 107 1.54 0.93 -17.46
C GLN A 107 1.80 1.49 -16.05
N TRP A 108 2.33 2.71 -15.95
CA TRP A 108 2.54 3.39 -14.67
C TRP A 108 1.22 3.64 -13.94
N THR A 109 0.22 4.10 -14.67
CA THR A 109 -1.11 4.40 -14.12
C THR A 109 -1.76 3.16 -13.51
N ILE A 110 -1.69 2.02 -14.20
CA ILE A 110 -2.21 0.73 -13.71
C ILE A 110 -1.39 0.25 -12.50
N SER A 111 -0.06 0.31 -12.55
CA SER A 111 0.79 -0.10 -11.43
C SER A 111 0.53 0.71 -10.16
N ILE A 112 0.30 2.03 -10.28
CA ILE A 112 -0.03 2.90 -9.14
C ILE A 112 -1.37 2.48 -8.53
N ALA A 113 -2.39 2.26 -9.36
CA ALA A 113 -3.70 1.80 -8.90
C ALA A 113 -3.56 0.47 -8.13
N PHE A 114 -2.92 -0.54 -8.73
CA PHE A 114 -2.75 -1.85 -8.09
C PHE A 114 -1.93 -1.79 -6.82
N ALA A 115 -0.84 -1.01 -6.79
CA ALA A 115 0.00 -0.87 -5.61
C ALA A 115 -0.80 -0.25 -4.46
N SER A 116 -1.58 0.79 -4.76
CA SER A 116 -2.42 1.44 -3.77
C SER A 116 -3.53 0.53 -3.25
N THR A 117 -4.12 -0.31 -4.10
CA THR A 117 -5.13 -1.30 -3.70
C THR A 117 -4.53 -2.38 -2.82
N LEU A 118 -3.29 -2.80 -3.09
CA LEU A 118 -2.55 -3.73 -2.23
C LEU A 118 -2.30 -3.16 -0.82
N LEU A 119 -2.18 -1.83 -0.69
CA LEU A 119 -2.05 -1.16 0.62
C LEU A 119 -3.31 -1.25 1.50
N LEU A 120 -4.45 -1.70 0.97
CA LEU A 120 -5.63 -1.95 1.80
C LEU A 120 -5.35 -3.00 2.89
N ILE A 121 -4.48 -3.97 2.62
CA ILE A 121 -4.10 -5.00 3.60
C ILE A 121 -3.45 -4.36 4.85
N PRO A 122 -2.32 -3.61 4.75
CA PRO A 122 -1.79 -2.88 5.90
C PRO A 122 -2.73 -1.85 6.49
N LEU A 123 -3.54 -1.20 5.67
CA LEU A 123 -4.50 -0.20 6.14
C LEU A 123 -5.47 -0.81 7.15
N ILE A 124 -6.07 -1.95 6.80
CA ILE A 124 -6.99 -2.66 7.70
C ILE A 124 -6.26 -3.07 8.99
N TYR A 125 -5.05 -3.61 8.87
CA TYR A 125 -4.23 -3.98 10.03
C TYR A 125 -3.95 -2.80 10.97
N TYR A 126 -3.50 -1.66 10.43
CA TYR A 126 -3.20 -0.47 11.22
C TYR A 126 -4.44 0.20 11.80
N LEU A 127 -5.57 0.10 11.10
CA LEU A 127 -6.86 0.62 11.58
C LEU A 127 -7.34 -0.20 12.79
N ILE A 128 -7.32 -1.53 12.70
CA ILE A 128 -7.71 -2.42 13.81
C ILE A 128 -6.80 -2.22 15.02
N THR A 129 -5.48 -2.28 14.82
CA THR A 129 -4.52 -2.13 15.92
C THR A 129 -4.52 -0.71 16.52
N GLY A 130 -4.71 0.31 15.69
CA GLY A 130 -4.81 1.70 16.11
C GLY A 130 -6.06 2.00 16.93
N ILE A 131 -7.18 1.30 16.67
CA ILE A 131 -8.40 1.42 17.48
C ILE A 131 -8.27 0.63 18.79
N ILE A 132 -7.81 -0.63 18.76
CA ILE A 132 -7.88 -1.53 19.92
C ILE A 132 -6.86 -1.20 21.03
N HIS A 133 -5.61 -0.89 20.69
CA HIS A 133 -4.54 -0.73 21.70
C HIS A 133 -4.77 0.43 22.68
N PRO A 134 -5.22 1.62 22.24
CA PRO A 134 -5.49 2.73 23.17
C PRO A 134 -6.55 2.41 24.23
N PHE A 135 -7.54 1.56 23.91
CA PHE A 135 -8.57 1.18 24.88
C PHE A 135 -8.09 0.14 25.89
N SER A 136 -7.19 -0.77 25.51
CA SER A 136 -6.60 -1.75 26.43
C SER A 136 -5.68 -1.10 27.46
N ASP A 137 -4.81 -0.19 27.03
CA ASP A 137 -3.85 0.47 27.94
C ASP A 137 -4.57 1.38 28.94
N LYS A 138 -5.58 2.12 28.48
CA LYS A 138 -6.41 2.95 29.35
C LYS A 138 -7.19 2.12 30.37
N LYS A 139 -7.75 0.98 29.98
CA LYS A 139 -8.47 0.07 30.87
C LYS A 139 -7.57 -0.50 31.98
N ASN A 140 -6.35 -0.93 31.62
CA ASN A 140 -5.39 -1.48 32.58
C ASN A 140 -4.88 -0.42 33.57
N TYR A 141 -4.66 0.82 33.11
CA TYR A 141 -4.30 1.92 34.00
C TYR A 141 -5.41 2.20 35.04
N ILE A 142 -6.67 2.30 34.59
CA ILE A 142 -7.81 2.55 35.48
C ILE A 142 -7.96 1.43 36.52
N LEU A 143 -7.83 0.16 36.12
CA LEU A 143 -7.94 -1.00 37.02
C LEU A 143 -6.81 -1.05 38.07
N ASN A 144 -5.57 -0.75 37.69
CA ASN A 144 -4.44 -0.75 38.62
C ASN A 144 -4.35 0.50 39.51
N SER A 145 -5.08 1.57 39.16
CA SER A 145 -5.16 2.81 39.97
C SER A 145 -6.29 2.81 41.01
N GLN A 146 -7.12 1.75 41.07
CA GLN A 146 -8.10 1.61 42.14
C GLN A 146 -7.37 1.27 43.46
N PRO A 147 -7.63 1.99 44.56
CA PRO A 147 -7.07 1.63 45.86
C PRO A 147 -7.55 0.21 46.20
N LYS A 148 -6.62 -0.68 46.56
CA LYS A 148 -6.98 -1.97 47.16
C LYS A 148 -7.76 -1.64 48.43
N THR A 149 -9.04 -1.95 48.46
CA THR A 149 -9.82 -1.92 49.70
C THR A 149 -9.17 -2.93 50.64
N ASP A 150 -8.54 -2.43 51.69
CA ASP A 150 -8.00 -3.25 52.76
C ASP A 150 -9.12 -4.12 53.31
N GLU A 151 -9.02 -5.44 53.13
CA GLU A 151 -9.89 -6.38 53.82
C GLU A 151 -9.68 -6.19 55.32
N PRO A 152 -10.76 -6.02 56.12
CA PRO A 152 -10.61 -5.91 57.56
C PRO A 152 -10.00 -7.21 58.09
N SER A 153 -8.89 -7.09 58.82
CA SER A 153 -8.29 -8.19 59.57
C SER A 153 -9.32 -8.73 60.56
N VAL A 154 -9.78 -9.95 60.31
CA VAL A 154 -10.61 -10.70 61.25
C VAL A 154 -9.66 -11.21 62.34
N ASP A 155 -9.55 -10.43 63.41
CA ASP A 155 -9.00 -10.87 64.70
C ASP A 155 -10.01 -11.74 65.46
#